data_AF-A0A2G5L2A3-F1
#
_entry.id   AF-A0A2G5L2A3-F1
#
_cell.length_a   1.000
_cell.length_b   1.000
_cell.length_c   1.000
_cell.angle_alpha   90.00
_cell.angle_beta   90.00
_cell.angle_gamma   90.00
#
_symmetry.space_group_name_H-M   'P 1'
#
loop_
_entity.id
_entity.type
_entity.pdbx_description
1 polymer ?
#
loop_
_entity_poly.entity_id
_entity_poly.type
_entity_poly.pdbx_seq_one_letter_code
_entity_poly.pdbx_strand_id
1 'polypeptide(L)' 'MKIKVLTLKNWCNNNITPLAWQRIIIKILPELRNKGFELDELEEPASDRLFQEEEFKLFAEALNTIYNITFPKEVMDKIQ' A
#
# COMPACT_ATOMS: atom_id res chain seq x y z
N MET A 1 2.17 12.57 4.89
CA MET A 1 1.91 12.37 3.42
C MET A 1 0.54 11.75 3.21
N LYS A 2 -0.13 11.96 2.06
CA LYS A 2 -1.37 11.25 1.64
C LYS A 2 -1.17 10.59 0.29
N ILE A 3 -1.53 9.33 0.15
CA ILE A 3 -1.46 8.61 -1.14
C ILE A 3 -2.69 7.71 -1.33
N LYS A 4 -3.19 7.64 -2.56
CA LYS A 4 -4.31 6.76 -2.90
C LYS A 4 -3.89 5.30 -2.77
N VAL A 5 -4.68 4.51 -2.05
CA VAL A 5 -4.46 3.07 -1.89
C VAL A 5 -4.42 2.37 -3.25
N LEU A 6 -5.30 2.77 -4.16
CA LEU A 6 -5.35 2.25 -5.52
C LEU A 6 -4.03 2.46 -6.29
N THR A 7 -3.33 3.58 -6.07
CA THR A 7 -2.02 3.82 -6.71
C THR A 7 -0.98 2.83 -6.21
N LEU A 8 -0.93 2.57 -4.90
CA LEU A 8 -0.02 1.59 -4.32
C LEU A 8 -0.31 0.18 -4.85
N LYS A 9 -1.59 -0.21 -4.84
CA LYS A 9 -2.06 -1.50 -5.37
C LYS A 9 -1.67 -1.71 -6.83
N ASN A 10 -1.99 -0.74 -7.68
CA ASN A 10 -1.69 -0.82 -9.10
C ASN A 10 -0.18 -0.88 -9.35
N TRP A 11 0.60 -0.12 -8.58
CA TRP A 11 2.05 -0.16 -8.70
C TRP A 11 2.61 -1.55 -8.33
N CYS A 12 2.17 -2.13 -7.21
CA CYS A 12 2.58 -3.48 -6.81
C CYS A 12 2.25 -4.52 -7.88
N ASN A 13 1.03 -4.47 -8.43
CA ASN A 13 0.56 -5.42 -9.42
C ASN A 13 1.33 -5.31 -10.75
N ASN A 14 1.69 -4.10 -11.15
CA ASN A 14 2.36 -3.84 -12.44
C ASN A 14 3.88 -4.00 -12.39
N ASN A 15 4.52 -3.83 -11.22
CA ASN A 15 5.98 -3.72 -11.12
C ASN A 15 6.64 -4.85 -10.31
N ILE A 16 5.88 -5.65 -9.55
CA ILE A 16 6.43 -6.72 -8.71
C ILE A 16 5.83 -8.07 -9.12
N THR A 17 4.57 -8.31 -8.77
CA THR A 17 3.80 -9.53 -9.10
C THR A 17 2.32 -9.30 -8.80
N PRO A 18 1.37 -9.95 -9.50
CA PRO A 18 -0.06 -9.81 -9.22
C PRO A 18 -0.47 -10.11 -7.77
N LEU A 19 0.34 -10.88 -7.03
CA LEU A 19 0.10 -11.21 -5.62
C LEU A 19 0.83 -10.29 -4.63
N ALA A 20 1.58 -9.30 -5.11
CA ALA A 20 2.43 -8.48 -4.26
C ALA A 20 1.63 -7.67 -3.26
N TRP A 21 0.56 -7.02 -3.75
CA TRP A 21 -0.35 -6.24 -2.94
C TRP A 21 -0.94 -7.08 -1.80
N GLN A 22 -1.55 -8.23 -2.13
CA GLN A 22 -2.22 -9.09 -1.16
C GLN A 22 -1.24 -9.56 -0.07
N ARG A 23 -0.02 -9.96 -0.43
CA ARG A 23 1.01 -10.38 0.53
C ARG A 23 1.43 -9.25 1.48
N ILE A 24 1.59 -8.04 0.95
CA ILE A 24 1.92 -6.86 1.75
C ILE A 24 0.78 -6.53 2.71
N ILE A 25 -0.46 -6.46 2.20
CA ILE A 25 -1.64 -6.13 3.00
C ILE A 25 -1.86 -7.16 4.10
N ILE A 26 -1.82 -8.46 3.82
CA ILE A 26 -1.97 -9.50 4.85
C ILE A 26 -0.93 -9.35 5.97
N LYS A 27 0.31 -8.98 5.61
CA LYS A 27 1.38 -8.76 6.60
C LYS A 27 1.08 -7.61 7.55
N ILE A 28 0.52 -6.50 7.06
CA ILE A 28 0.29 -5.27 7.84
C ILE A 28 -1.16 -5.08 8.27
N LEU A 29 -2.06 -6.01 7.91
CA LEU A 29 -3.48 -5.94 8.21
C LEU A 29 -3.77 -5.78 9.71
N PRO A 30 -3.08 -6.49 10.64
CA PRO A 30 -3.30 -6.29 12.07
C PRO A 30 -3.10 -4.84 12.51
N GLU A 31 -2.05 -4.18 12.02
CA GLU A 31 -1.75 -2.78 12.31
C GLU A 31 -2.73 -1.83 11.62
N LEU A 32 -3.13 -2.13 10.38
CA LEU A 32 -4.11 -1.35 9.65
C LEU A 32 -5.52 -1.44 10.26
N ARG A 33 -5.90 -2.59 10.85
CA ARG A 33 -7.17 -2.75 11.57
C ARG A 33 -7.28 -1.83 12.79
N ASN A 34 -6.18 -1.64 13.51
CA ASN A 34 -6.13 -0.67 14.62
C ASN A 34 -6.35 0.78 14.15
N LYS A 35 -6.25 1.02 12.83
CA LYS A 35 -6.41 2.31 12.16
C LYS A 35 -7.74 2.41 11.39
N GLY A 36 -8.64 1.44 11.55
CA GLY A 36 -9.96 1.43 10.92
C GLY A 36 -9.97 0.98 9.46
N PHE A 37 -9.01 0.15 9.07
CA PHE A 37 -9.01 -0.50 7.77
C PHE A 37 -9.44 -1.97 7.88
N GLU A 38 -10.16 -2.44 6.87
CA GLU A 38 -10.57 -3.84 6.73
C GLU A 38 -9.95 -4.48 5.48
N LEU A 39 -9.94 -5.81 5.43
CA LEU A 39 -9.27 -6.51 4.32
C LEU A 39 -10.00 -6.29 2.99
N ASP A 40 -11.33 -6.38 3.01
CA ASP A 40 -12.19 -6.23 1.83
C ASP A 40 -12.03 -4.85 1.17
N GLU A 41 -11.99 -3.78 1.97
CA GLU A 41 -11.75 -2.43 1.43
C GLU A 41 -10.31 -2.22 0.92
N LEU A 42 -9.34 -3.01 1.35
CA LEU A 42 -7.95 -2.95 0.86
C LEU A 42 -7.78 -3.82 -0.39
N GLU A 43 -8.54 -4.91 -0.49
CA GLU A 43 -8.60 -5.75 -1.69
C GLU A 43 -9.35 -5.03 -2.82
N GLU A 44 -10.40 -4.29 -2.53
CA GLU A 44 -11.16 -3.48 -3.50
C GLU A 44 -11.25 -2.00 -3.05
N PRO A 45 -10.13 -1.25 -3.09
CA PRO A 45 -10.10 0.11 -2.57
C PRO A 45 -10.93 1.07 -3.41
N ALA A 46 -11.78 1.82 -2.72
CA ALA A 46 -12.46 2.96 -3.30
C ALA A 46 -11.46 3.98 -3.87
N SER A 47 -11.86 4.69 -4.93
CA SER A 47 -10.98 5.60 -5.68
C SER A 47 -10.45 6.80 -4.86
N ASP A 48 -11.07 7.07 -3.73
CA ASP A 48 -10.78 8.12 -2.77
C ASP A 48 -10.19 7.60 -1.45
N ARG A 49 -9.99 6.27 -1.29
CA ARG A 49 -9.34 5.71 -0.10
C ARG A 49 -7.86 6.13 -0.07
N LEU A 50 -7.44 6.68 1.06
CA LEU A 50 -6.09 7.21 1.25
C LEU A 50 -5.36 6.50 2.39
N PHE A 51 -4.08 6.22 2.19
CA PHE A 51 -3.14 6.04 3.28
C PHE A 51 -2.58 7.39 3.69
N GLN A 52 -2.54 7.63 5.00
CA GLN A 52 -1.77 8.72 5.58
C GLN A 52 -0.32 8.24 5.75
N GLU A 53 0.46 9.05 6.45
CA GLU A 53 1.89 8.83 6.63
C GLU A 53 2.22 7.51 7.32
N GLU A 54 1.46 7.19 8.37
CA GLU A 54 1.72 5.99 9.17
C GLU A 54 1.35 4.72 8.40
N GLU A 55 0.22 4.70 7.68
CA GLU A 55 -0.15 3.56 6.84
C GLU A 55 0.81 3.37 5.68
N PHE A 56 1.26 4.48 5.06
CA PHE A 56 2.27 4.42 4.02
C PHE A 56 3.61 3.89 4.56
N LYS A 57 4.00 4.28 5.78
CA LYS A 57 5.21 3.78 6.43
C LYS A 57 5.13 2.26 6.66
N LEU A 58 4.01 1.76 7.19
CA LEU A 58 3.78 0.33 7.34
C LEU A 58 3.89 -0.42 6.01
N PHE A 59 3.27 0.14 4.95
CA PHE A 59 3.37 -0.40 3.60
C PHE A 59 4.82 -0.42 3.08
N ALA A 60 5.56 0.68 3.22
CA ALA A 60 6.93 0.80 2.72
C ALA A 60 7.89 -0.15 3.46
N GLU A 61 7.73 -0.29 4.77
CA GLU A 61 8.50 -1.24 5.58
C GLU A 61 8.20 -2.69 5.19
N ALA A 62 6.93 -3.02 4.97
CA ALA A 62 6.52 -4.35 4.52
C ALA A 62 7.02 -4.65 3.10
N LEU A 63 6.93 -3.69 2.18
CA LEU A 63 7.47 -3.80 0.81
C LEU A 63 8.97 -4.11 0.84
N ASN A 64 9.74 -3.35 1.63
CA ASN A 64 11.17 -3.60 1.79
C ASN A 64 11.44 -4.96 2.44
N THR A 65 10.65 -5.36 3.44
CA THR A 65 10.87 -6.64 4.13
C THR A 65 10.57 -7.86 3.25
N ILE A 66 9.51 -7.80 2.44
CA ILE A 66 9.08 -8.95 1.64
C ILE A 66 9.85 -9.04 0.33
N TYR A 67 10.15 -7.89 -0.30
CA TYR A 67 10.70 -7.84 -1.65
C TYR A 67 12.07 -7.17 -1.75
N ASN A 68 12.60 -6.57 -0.68
CA ASN A 68 13.85 -5.80 -0.69
C ASN A 68 13.84 -4.66 -1.73
N ILE A 69 12.69 -4.01 -1.88
CA ILE A 69 12.43 -2.91 -2.82
C ILE A 69 11.87 -1.72 -2.05
N THR A 70 12.11 -0.50 -2.54
CA THR A 70 11.51 0.73 -2.03
C THR A 70 10.46 1.27 -3.00
N PHE A 71 9.44 1.95 -2.46
CA PHE A 71 8.45 2.59 -3.30
C PHE A 71 9.05 3.82 -4.01
N PRO A 72 8.98 3.92 -5.34
CA PRO A 72 9.69 4.94 -6.10
C PRO A 72 9.14 6.34 -5.84
N LYS A 73 10.06 7.29 -5.57
CA LYS A 73 9.73 8.71 -5.31
C LYS A 73 8.98 9.37 -6.46
N GLU A 74 9.37 9.05 -7.69
CA GLU A 74 8.74 9.57 -8.91
C GLU A 74 7.24 9.28 -9.00
N VAL A 75 6.79 8.16 -8.41
CA VAL A 75 5.35 7.82 -8.37
C VAL A 75 4.66 8.64 -7.28
N MET A 76 5.34 8.97 -6.18
CA MET A 76 4.79 9.82 -5.13
C MET A 76 4.63 11.27 -5.60
N ASP A 77 5.63 11.80 -6.32
CA ASP A 77 5.64 13.20 -6.78
C ASP A 77 4.60 13.49 -7.86
N LYS A 78 4.18 12.48 -8.64
CA LYS A 78 3.15 12.61 -9.68
C LYS A 78 1.71 12.71 -9.14
N ILE A 79 1.52 12.52 -7.83
CA ILE A 79 0.21 12.45 -7.18
C ILE A 79 -0.05 13.68 -6.29
N GLN A 80 0.95 14.53 -6.07
CA GLN A 80 0.81 15.85 -5.44
C GLN A 80 0.22 16.88 -6.41
#